data_AF-A7SPK1-F1
#
_entry.id   AF-A7SPK1-F1
#
_cell.length_a   1.000
_cell.length_b   1.000
_cell.length_c   1.000
_cell.angle_alpha   90.00
_cell.angle_beta   90.00
_cell.angle_gamma   90.00
#
_symmetry.space_group_name_H-M   'P 1'
#
loop_
_entity.id
_entity.type
_entity.pdbx_description
1 polymer ?
#
loop_
_entity_poly.entity_id
_entity_poly.type
_entity_poly.pdbx_seq_one_letter_code
_entity_poly.pdbx_strand_id
1 'polypeptide(L)'
;PYTPVKEFSRPAAGRQTDLSDLRPPHVLLKTMEYLIGDVLDRKDFPWKIIYNFIFDRIRAIRQDMVIQRVADETAVSILEQATRFHILSHHKLAGMPIEDFDPKINGIHTTECLKRLLVLYKHVFSRNRPEFESYYLLCNLDNTNALIHGLQLPKSVRVEVNYQLSWKLALAYLHGNYVLFIRLLHRLPRLSLFAVVSYVRDMRIRALDVMNTAYSSQQCMFPIADLNTILGFEESEIKEFLAAHGLPVTS
;
A
#
# COMPACT_ATOMS: atom_id res chain seq x y z
N PRO A 1 -13.32 23.55 21.69
CA PRO A 1 -13.18 24.38 20.47
C PRO A 1 -12.71 23.53 19.29
N TYR A 2 -13.43 23.56 18.16
CA TYR A 2 -12.98 22.87 16.94
C TYR A 2 -11.90 23.71 16.26
N THR A 3 -10.73 23.11 15.99
CA THR A 3 -9.62 23.80 15.31
C THR A 3 -9.67 23.48 13.81
N PRO A 4 -9.77 24.49 12.93
CA PRO A 4 -9.80 24.25 11.49
C PRO A 4 -8.44 23.74 10.99
N VAL A 5 -8.47 22.89 9.96
CA VAL A 5 -7.28 22.42 9.24
C VAL A 5 -7.40 22.82 7.77
N LYS A 6 -6.36 23.44 7.22
CA LYS A 6 -6.28 23.93 5.83
C LYS A 6 -6.58 22.82 4.81
N GLU A 7 -7.58 23.05 3.97
CA GLU A 7 -7.96 22.17 2.86
C GLU A 7 -7.03 22.26 1.65
N PHE A 8 -7.05 21.24 0.79
CA PHE A 8 -6.28 21.25 -0.45
C PHE A 8 -6.95 22.19 -1.48
N SER A 9 -6.15 23.06 -2.09
CA SER A 9 -6.62 23.95 -3.15
C SER A 9 -5.89 23.65 -4.45
N ARG A 10 -6.63 23.46 -5.56
CA ARG A 10 -6.02 23.26 -6.87
C ARG A 10 -5.34 24.56 -7.30
N PRO A 11 -4.08 24.52 -7.78
CA PRO A 11 -3.47 25.70 -8.39
C PRO A 11 -4.33 26.15 -9.58
N ALA A 12 -4.95 27.33 -9.47
CA ALA A 12 -5.65 27.95 -10.58
C ALA A 12 -4.64 28.74 -11.42
N ALA A 13 -4.78 28.67 -12.75
CA ALA A 13 -3.92 29.45 -13.65
C ALA A 13 -3.99 30.95 -13.28
N GLY A 14 -2.83 31.57 -13.02
CA GLY A 14 -2.72 32.99 -12.69
C GLY A 14 -2.86 33.37 -11.21
N ARG A 15 -3.23 32.45 -10.32
CA ARG A 15 -3.25 32.73 -8.87
C ARG A 15 -1.87 32.47 -8.26
N GLN A 16 -1.16 33.54 -7.91
CA GLN A 16 0.05 33.41 -7.09
C GLN A 16 -0.35 32.99 -5.66
N THR A 17 0.30 31.95 -5.14
CA THR A 17 0.12 31.54 -3.74
C THR A 17 0.83 32.56 -2.86
N ASP A 18 0.10 33.18 -1.92
CA ASP A 18 0.72 34.06 -0.94
C ASP A 18 1.58 33.23 0.02
N LEU A 19 2.75 33.76 0.38
CA LEU A 19 3.62 33.14 1.38
C LEU A 19 2.92 33.06 2.74
N SER A 20 2.01 33.99 3.06
CA SER A 20 1.22 33.94 4.30
C SER A 20 0.28 32.74 4.36
N ASP A 21 -0.09 32.16 3.22
CA ASP A 21 -0.98 31.00 3.15
C ASP A 21 -0.24 29.68 3.37
N LEU A 22 1.10 29.69 3.38
CA LEU A 22 1.93 28.49 3.51
C LEU A 22 2.25 28.22 4.97
N ARG A 23 1.92 27.01 5.44
CA ARG A 23 2.33 26.56 6.78
C ARG A 23 3.82 26.24 6.76
N PRO A 24 4.63 26.74 7.71
CA PRO A 24 6.04 26.41 7.78
C PRO A 24 6.25 24.92 8.15
N PRO A 25 7.44 24.33 7.86
CA PRO A 25 7.67 22.88 8.00
C PRO A 25 7.27 22.29 9.37
N HIS A 26 7.62 22.95 10.47
CA HIS A 26 7.26 22.46 11.81
C HIS A 26 5.73 22.43 12.06
N VAL A 27 4.97 23.36 11.46
CA VAL A 27 3.50 23.36 11.53
C VAL A 27 2.92 22.27 10.63
N LEU A 28 3.52 22.00 9.48
CA LEU A 28 3.12 20.89 8.60
C LEU A 28 3.26 19.55 9.32
N LEU A 29 4.38 19.33 10.01
CA LEU A 29 4.60 18.12 10.80
C LEU A 29 3.58 17.99 11.93
N LYS A 30 3.41 19.04 12.73
CA LYS A 30 2.41 19.06 13.82
C LYS A 30 0.99 18.80 13.31
N THR A 31 0.65 19.34 12.14
CA THR A 31 -0.64 19.07 11.50
C THR A 31 -0.77 17.61 11.11
N MET A 32 0.28 17.02 10.52
CA MET A 32 0.29 15.60 10.17
C MET A 32 0.11 14.70 11.41
N GLU A 33 0.85 15.00 12.47
CA GLU A 33 0.76 14.28 13.75
C GLU A 33 -0.63 14.37 14.35
N TYR A 34 -1.30 15.53 14.30
CA TYR A 34 -2.69 15.67 14.72
C TYR A 34 -3.65 14.83 13.85
N LEU A 35 -3.49 14.83 12.52
CA LEU A 35 -4.35 14.05 11.63
C LEU A 35 -4.24 12.54 11.92
N ILE A 36 -3.02 12.05 12.14
CA ILE A 36 -2.78 10.63 12.38
C ILE A 36 -3.06 10.22 13.84
N GLY A 37 -2.70 11.05 14.81
CA GLY A 37 -2.82 10.76 16.24
C GLY A 37 -4.21 10.98 16.80
N ASP A 38 -4.90 12.03 16.36
CA ASP A 38 -6.19 12.44 16.95
C ASP A 38 -7.38 12.16 16.02
N VAL A 39 -7.22 12.33 14.70
CA VAL A 39 -8.34 12.23 13.75
C VAL A 39 -8.56 10.81 13.22
N LEU A 40 -7.49 10.08 12.91
CA LEU A 40 -7.57 8.77 12.24
C LEU A 40 -8.38 7.73 13.02
N ASP A 41 -8.28 7.75 14.35
CA ASP A 41 -8.88 6.75 15.22
C ASP A 41 -10.25 7.14 15.79
N ARG A 42 -10.79 8.29 15.39
CA ARG A 42 -12.15 8.72 15.76
C ARG A 42 -13.18 7.63 15.46
N LYS A 43 -14.08 7.40 16.41
CA LYS A 43 -15.14 6.38 16.32
C LYS A 43 -16.53 6.98 16.10
N ASP A 44 -16.64 8.29 16.21
CA ASP A 44 -17.88 9.04 16.04
C ASP A 44 -18.21 9.34 14.56
N PHE A 45 -17.31 8.99 13.63
CA PHE A 45 -17.55 9.09 12.20
C PHE A 45 -17.28 7.77 11.46
N PRO A 46 -18.04 7.47 10.39
CA PRO A 46 -17.68 6.42 9.45
C PRO A 46 -16.27 6.61 8.89
N TRP A 47 -15.54 5.51 8.71
CA TRP A 47 -14.15 5.55 8.26
C TRP A 47 -13.97 6.26 6.90
N LYS A 48 -14.96 6.19 6.01
CA LYS A 48 -14.93 6.92 4.73
C LYS A 48 -14.87 8.44 4.89
N ILE A 49 -15.55 8.99 5.91
CA ILE A 49 -15.54 10.43 6.19
C ILE A 49 -14.17 10.83 6.73
N ILE A 50 -13.62 10.02 7.64
CA ILE A 50 -12.27 10.20 8.19
C ILE A 50 -11.23 10.16 7.07
N TYR A 51 -11.32 9.17 6.17
CA TYR A 51 -10.46 9.03 5.01
C TYR A 51 -10.52 10.27 4.12
N ASN A 52 -11.71 10.68 3.68
CA ASN A 52 -11.87 11.82 2.77
C ASN A 52 -11.29 13.11 3.38
N PHE A 53 -11.50 13.32 4.68
CA PHE A 53 -10.91 14.44 5.40
C PHE A 53 -9.38 14.36 5.44
N ILE A 54 -8.80 13.28 5.98
CA ILE A 54 -7.35 13.16 6.13
C ILE A 54 -6.64 13.16 4.78
N PHE A 55 -7.19 12.46 3.79
CA PHE A 55 -6.66 12.39 2.42
C PHE A 55 -6.55 13.78 1.80
N ASP A 56 -7.60 14.61 1.91
CA ASP A 56 -7.56 16.00 1.44
C ASP A 56 -6.50 16.83 2.18
N ARG A 57 -6.47 16.75 3.51
CA ARG A 57 -5.52 17.52 4.33
C ARG A 57 -4.07 17.11 4.11
N ILE A 58 -3.79 15.83 3.85
CA ILE A 58 -2.45 15.34 3.45
C ILE A 58 -2.04 15.96 2.11
N ARG A 59 -2.95 16.10 1.14
CA ARG A 59 -2.65 16.77 -0.13
C ARG A 59 -2.30 18.24 0.07
N ALA A 60 -3.02 18.94 0.95
CA ALA A 60 -2.71 20.31 1.33
C ALA A 60 -1.32 20.43 1.98
N ILE A 61 -0.99 19.52 2.91
CA ILE A 61 0.33 19.46 3.57
C ILE A 61 1.44 19.24 2.53
N ARG A 62 1.28 18.25 1.65
CA ARG A 62 2.25 17.93 0.60
C ARG A 62 2.40 19.07 -0.40
N GLN A 63 1.33 19.78 -0.73
CA GLN A 63 1.37 20.96 -1.59
C GLN A 63 2.23 22.07 -0.98
N ASP A 64 1.98 22.41 0.29
CA ASP A 64 2.78 23.41 1.02
C ASP A 64 4.27 23.00 1.07
N MET A 65 4.56 21.70 1.27
CA MET A 65 5.94 21.18 1.24
C MET A 65 6.60 21.37 -0.13
N VAL A 66 5.88 21.08 -1.22
CA VAL A 66 6.41 21.20 -2.59
C VAL A 66 6.70 22.66 -2.92
N ILE A 67 5.79 23.58 -2.60
CA ILE A 67 5.96 25.02 -2.85
C ILE A 67 7.19 25.56 -2.10
N GLN A 68 7.35 25.17 -0.83
CA GLN A 68 8.47 25.57 0.01
C GLN A 68 9.77 24.75 -0.23
N ARG A 69 9.72 23.75 -1.11
CA ARG A 69 10.85 22.84 -1.41
C ARG A 69 11.42 22.12 -0.18
N VAL A 70 10.56 21.74 0.76
CA VAL A 70 10.95 21.00 1.97
C VAL A 70 11.49 19.61 1.58
N ALA A 71 12.69 19.27 2.06
CA ALA A 71 13.42 18.05 1.68
C ALA A 71 14.31 17.51 2.80
N ASP A 72 13.98 17.81 4.05
CA ASP A 72 14.71 17.42 5.26
C ASP A 72 13.98 16.28 6.02
N GLU A 73 14.35 16.05 7.28
CA GLU A 73 13.73 15.06 8.17
C GLU A 73 12.23 15.29 8.37
N THR A 74 11.77 16.55 8.29
CA THR A 74 10.34 16.90 8.36
C THR A 74 9.61 16.31 7.17
N ALA A 75 10.16 16.46 5.97
CA ALA A 75 9.56 15.90 4.77
C ALA A 75 9.48 14.37 4.83
N VAL A 76 10.55 13.72 5.32
CA VAL A 76 10.57 12.27 5.51
C VAL A 76 9.46 11.84 6.48
N SER A 77 9.41 12.42 7.68
CA SER A 77 8.40 12.06 8.70
C SER A 77 6.96 12.19 8.19
N ILE A 78 6.65 13.29 7.48
CA ILE A 78 5.31 13.51 6.91
C ILE A 78 4.98 12.45 5.86
N LEU A 79 5.88 12.19 4.92
CA LEU A 79 5.64 11.26 3.82
C LEU A 79 5.56 9.80 4.29
N GLU A 80 6.33 9.44 5.31
CA GLU A 80 6.25 8.12 5.95
C GLU A 80 4.86 7.90 6.57
N GLN A 81 4.36 8.87 7.33
CA GLN A 81 3.01 8.83 7.91
C GLN A 81 1.93 8.78 6.82
N ALA A 82 2.06 9.58 5.76
CA ALA A 82 1.09 9.62 4.67
C ALA A 82 1.04 8.29 3.92
N THR A 83 2.20 7.68 3.67
CA THR A 83 2.27 6.37 3.01
C THR A 83 1.60 5.28 3.84
N ARG A 84 1.85 5.22 5.16
CA ARG A 84 1.16 4.27 6.06
C ARG A 84 -0.35 4.49 6.06
N PHE A 85 -0.79 5.74 6.09
CA PHE A 85 -2.22 6.09 5.98
C PHE A 85 -2.82 5.57 4.67
N HIS A 86 -2.20 5.83 3.52
CA HIS A 86 -2.75 5.38 2.23
C HIS A 86 -2.79 3.86 2.10
N ILE A 87 -1.77 3.14 2.60
CA ILE A 87 -1.76 1.67 2.63
C ILE A 87 -2.89 1.13 3.52
N LEU A 88 -3.05 1.69 4.72
CA LEU A 88 -4.15 1.33 5.61
C LEU A 88 -5.51 1.61 4.97
N SER A 89 -5.63 2.74 4.26
CA SER A 89 -6.85 3.15 3.58
C SER A 89 -7.29 2.19 2.51
N HIS A 90 -6.34 1.69 1.73
CA HIS A 90 -6.61 0.69 0.69
C HIS A 90 -7.24 -0.56 1.27
N HIS A 91 -6.78 -1.01 2.44
CA HIS A 91 -7.37 -2.17 3.12
C HIS A 91 -8.72 -1.83 3.78
N LYS A 92 -8.81 -0.71 4.51
CA LYS A 92 -10.01 -0.35 5.28
C LYS A 92 -11.24 -0.02 4.42
N LEU A 93 -11.03 0.48 3.21
CA LEU A 93 -12.09 0.79 2.25
C LEU A 93 -12.16 -0.19 1.08
N ALA A 94 -11.50 -1.36 1.21
CA ALA A 94 -11.61 -2.40 0.20
C ALA A 94 -13.08 -2.80 -0.01
N GLY A 95 -13.51 -2.88 -1.27
CA GLY A 95 -14.88 -3.25 -1.64
C GLY A 95 -15.92 -2.12 -1.54
N MET A 96 -15.53 -0.91 -1.13
CA MET A 96 -16.44 0.24 -1.15
C MET A 96 -16.73 0.69 -2.59
N PRO A 97 -17.90 1.31 -2.85
CA PRO A 97 -18.20 1.90 -4.16
C PRO A 97 -17.13 2.91 -4.58
N ILE A 98 -16.87 3.02 -5.89
CA ILE A 98 -15.86 3.93 -6.43
C ILE A 98 -16.09 5.40 -6.05
N GLU A 99 -17.35 5.79 -5.86
CA GLU A 99 -17.78 7.12 -5.41
C GLU A 99 -17.34 7.43 -3.98
N ASP A 100 -17.25 6.40 -3.13
CA ASP A 100 -16.83 6.49 -1.73
C ASP A 100 -15.32 6.30 -1.57
N PHE A 101 -14.70 5.46 -2.41
CA PHE A 101 -13.26 5.21 -2.43
C PHE A 101 -12.77 4.81 -3.81
N ASP A 102 -11.89 5.62 -4.40
CA ASP A 102 -11.19 5.27 -5.63
C ASP A 102 -9.81 4.65 -5.28
N PRO A 103 -9.64 3.31 -5.40
CA PRO A 103 -8.39 2.64 -5.09
C PRO A 103 -7.24 3.06 -6.00
N LYS A 104 -7.53 3.49 -7.24
CA LYS A 104 -6.52 3.95 -8.20
C LYS A 104 -5.99 5.31 -7.79
N ILE A 105 -6.85 6.24 -7.41
CA ILE A 105 -6.42 7.57 -6.90
C ILE A 105 -5.59 7.40 -5.62
N ASN A 106 -6.04 6.58 -4.67
CA ASN A 106 -5.27 6.31 -3.47
C ASN A 106 -3.89 5.69 -3.81
N GLY A 107 -3.86 4.70 -4.72
CA GLY A 107 -2.63 4.05 -5.18
C GLY A 107 -1.63 5.01 -5.86
N ILE A 108 -2.13 5.99 -6.63
CA ILE A 108 -1.29 7.05 -7.22
C ILE A 108 -0.59 7.83 -6.11
N HIS A 109 -1.32 8.28 -5.08
CA HIS A 109 -0.72 9.04 -3.99
C HIS A 109 0.22 8.21 -3.11
N THR A 110 -0.08 6.93 -2.87
CA THR A 110 0.86 5.99 -2.23
C THR A 110 2.17 5.96 -3.02
N THR A 111 2.09 5.80 -4.34
CA THR A 111 3.27 5.71 -5.23
C THR A 111 4.06 7.01 -5.26
N GLU A 112 3.39 8.17 -5.32
CA GLU A 112 4.03 9.48 -5.27
C GLU A 112 4.81 9.68 -3.96
N CYS A 113 4.19 9.36 -2.82
CA CYS A 113 4.84 9.45 -1.51
C CYS A 113 6.05 8.52 -1.42
N LEU A 114 5.90 7.26 -1.83
CA LEU A 114 7.00 6.28 -1.85
C LEU A 114 8.16 6.76 -2.72
N LYS A 115 7.90 7.15 -3.98
CA LYS A 115 8.95 7.65 -4.89
C LYS A 115 9.67 8.86 -4.31
N ARG A 116 8.95 9.79 -3.67
CA ARG A 116 9.56 10.95 -3.02
C ARG A 116 10.42 10.54 -1.83
N LEU A 117 9.96 9.60 -0.99
CA LEU A 117 10.76 9.03 0.11
C LEU A 117 12.05 8.40 -0.40
N LEU A 118 12.00 7.60 -1.47
CA LEU A 118 13.19 6.96 -2.04
C LEU A 118 14.26 7.97 -2.49
N VAL A 119 13.83 9.12 -3.02
CA VAL A 119 14.74 10.21 -3.36
C VAL A 119 15.35 10.82 -2.09
N LEU A 120 14.53 11.14 -1.09
CA LEU A 120 14.98 11.75 0.16
C LEU A 120 15.96 10.86 0.93
N TYR A 121 15.72 9.55 0.97
CA TYR A 121 16.60 8.58 1.64
C TYR A 121 18.02 8.49 1.08
N LYS A 122 18.30 9.11 -0.07
CA LYS A 122 19.68 9.23 -0.59
C LYS A 122 20.51 10.23 0.20
N HIS A 123 19.89 11.18 0.90
CA HIS A 123 20.55 12.28 1.60
C HIS A 123 20.03 12.54 3.03
N VAL A 124 18.87 12.00 3.39
CA VAL A 124 18.28 12.11 4.73
C VAL A 124 18.25 10.73 5.38
N PHE A 125 18.78 10.63 6.60
CA PHE A 125 18.73 9.39 7.37
C PHE A 125 17.33 9.15 7.95
N SER A 126 16.83 7.93 7.82
CA SER A 126 15.66 7.46 8.57
C SER A 126 15.83 6.00 8.94
N ARG A 127 15.54 5.70 10.21
CA ARG A 127 15.47 4.32 10.71
C ARG A 127 14.35 3.51 10.04
N ASN A 128 13.33 4.17 9.50
CA ASN A 128 12.21 3.50 8.86
C ASN A 128 12.46 3.23 7.38
N ARG A 129 13.57 3.69 6.79
CA ARG A 129 13.90 3.44 5.38
C ARG A 129 13.65 1.99 4.93
N PRO A 130 14.10 0.94 5.65
CA PRO A 130 13.85 -0.44 5.24
C PRO A 130 12.37 -0.80 5.13
N GLU A 131 11.51 -0.25 6.00
CA GLU A 131 10.06 -0.43 5.95
C GLU A 131 9.48 0.11 4.64
N PHE A 132 9.85 1.34 4.27
CA PHE A 132 9.32 2.00 3.07
C PHE A 132 9.91 1.46 1.76
N GLU A 133 11.16 1.00 1.77
CA GLU A 133 11.75 0.25 0.66
C GLU A 133 11.02 -1.09 0.47
N SER A 134 10.58 -1.72 1.57
CA SER A 134 9.72 -2.91 1.52
C SER A 134 8.35 -2.61 0.92
N TYR A 135 7.69 -1.53 1.32
CA TYR A 135 6.41 -1.11 0.74
C TYR A 135 6.54 -0.79 -0.75
N TYR A 136 7.60 -0.07 -1.15
CA TYR A 136 7.84 0.21 -2.56
C TYR A 136 7.97 -1.07 -3.38
N LEU A 137 8.73 -2.05 -2.91
CA LEU A 137 8.84 -3.34 -3.58
C LEU A 137 7.49 -4.06 -3.65
N LEU A 138 6.79 -4.19 -2.52
CA LEU A 138 5.51 -4.92 -2.42
C LEU A 138 4.38 -4.30 -3.25
N CYS A 139 4.37 -2.98 -3.43
CA CYS A 139 3.40 -2.30 -4.29
C CYS A 139 3.76 -2.36 -5.78
N ASN A 140 4.87 -3.00 -6.16
CA ASN A 140 5.39 -3.01 -7.53
C ASN A 140 5.98 -4.38 -7.92
N LEU A 141 5.34 -5.50 -7.52
CA LEU A 141 5.87 -6.85 -7.73
C LEU A 141 6.00 -7.26 -9.20
N ASP A 142 5.19 -6.68 -10.07
CA ASP A 142 5.21 -6.85 -11.52
C ASP A 142 6.19 -5.92 -12.25
N ASN A 143 6.84 -4.99 -11.52
CA ASN A 143 7.75 -4.02 -12.10
C ASN A 143 9.21 -4.43 -11.91
N THR A 144 9.87 -4.79 -13.01
CA THR A 144 11.30 -5.16 -13.01
C THR A 144 12.20 -4.04 -12.46
N ASN A 145 11.83 -2.77 -12.63
CA ASN A 145 12.61 -1.65 -12.08
C ASN A 145 12.60 -1.63 -10.55
N ALA A 146 11.52 -2.09 -9.90
CA ALA A 146 11.46 -2.17 -8.44
C ALA A 146 12.45 -3.22 -7.90
N LEU A 147 12.59 -4.36 -8.61
CA LEU A 147 13.59 -5.38 -8.29
C LEU A 147 15.01 -4.87 -8.50
N ILE A 148 15.28 -4.23 -9.65
CA ILE A 148 16.61 -3.65 -9.94
C ILE A 148 17.00 -2.61 -8.88
N HIS A 149 16.08 -1.71 -8.51
CA HIS A 149 16.28 -0.75 -7.43
C HIS A 149 16.62 -1.46 -6.11
N GLY A 150 15.89 -2.53 -5.76
CA GLY A 150 16.15 -3.31 -4.56
C GLY A 150 17.55 -3.94 -4.49
N LEU A 151 18.09 -4.39 -5.63
CA LEU A 151 19.47 -4.89 -5.71
C LEU A 151 20.52 -3.81 -5.44
N GLN A 152 20.22 -2.56 -5.80
CA GLN A 152 21.12 -1.42 -5.64
C GLN A 152 21.08 -0.80 -4.23
N LEU A 153 20.19 -1.29 -3.35
CA LEU A 153 20.07 -0.76 -2.00
C LEU A 153 21.32 -1.00 -1.15
N PRO A 154 21.62 -0.09 -0.20
CA PRO A 154 22.69 -0.28 0.76
C PRO A 154 22.53 -1.62 1.51
N LYS A 155 23.66 -2.26 1.84
CA LYS A 155 23.65 -3.52 2.59
C LYS A 155 22.87 -3.39 3.90
N SER A 156 22.96 -2.25 4.58
CA SER A 156 22.23 -1.96 5.82
C SER A 156 20.71 -2.08 5.69
N VAL A 157 20.15 -1.76 4.52
CA VAL A 157 18.72 -1.95 4.23
C VAL A 157 18.45 -3.39 3.82
N ARG A 158 19.30 -3.95 2.95
CA ARG A 158 19.07 -5.28 2.39
C ARG A 158 19.10 -6.37 3.46
N VAL A 159 19.85 -6.23 4.54
CA VAL A 159 19.92 -7.26 5.60
C VAL A 159 18.73 -7.25 6.56
N GLU A 160 17.86 -6.24 6.50
CA GLU A 160 16.72 -6.11 7.40
C GLU A 160 15.71 -7.23 7.20
N VAL A 161 15.20 -7.79 8.30
CA VAL A 161 14.36 -8.99 8.29
C VAL A 161 13.09 -8.80 7.46
N ASN A 162 12.42 -7.66 7.61
CA ASN A 162 11.17 -7.36 6.91
C ASN A 162 11.44 -7.11 5.42
N TYR A 163 12.56 -6.45 5.08
CA TYR A 163 12.94 -6.25 3.68
C TYR A 163 13.29 -7.58 3.00
N GLN A 164 14.05 -8.45 3.67
CA GLN A 164 14.36 -9.80 3.18
C GLN A 164 13.11 -10.64 2.95
N LEU A 165 12.12 -10.52 3.83
CA LEU A 165 10.84 -11.20 3.67
C LEU A 165 10.09 -10.69 2.42
N SER A 166 9.98 -9.37 2.26
CA SER A 166 9.38 -8.75 1.06
C SER A 166 10.14 -9.11 -0.21
N TRP A 167 11.47 -9.17 -0.16
CA TRP A 167 12.32 -9.59 -1.28
C TRP A 167 12.05 -11.03 -1.71
N LYS A 168 12.03 -11.97 -0.76
CA LYS A 168 11.72 -13.38 -1.05
C LYS A 168 10.31 -13.54 -1.60
N LEU A 169 9.34 -12.78 -1.08
CA LEU A 169 7.98 -12.78 -1.59
C LEU A 169 7.91 -12.24 -3.02
N ALA A 170 8.65 -11.18 -3.33
CA ALA A 170 8.74 -10.63 -4.68
C ALA A 170 9.34 -11.64 -5.67
N LEU A 171 10.39 -12.37 -5.28
CA LEU A 171 10.95 -13.46 -6.09
C LEU A 171 9.96 -14.62 -6.27
N ALA A 172 9.25 -15.01 -5.21
CA ALA A 172 8.19 -16.03 -5.31
C ALA A 172 7.08 -15.59 -6.27
N TYR A 173 6.73 -14.29 -6.27
CA TYR A 173 5.78 -13.72 -7.21
C TYR A 173 6.29 -13.81 -8.66
N LEU A 174 7.53 -13.37 -8.89
CA LEU A 174 8.18 -13.39 -10.20
C LEU A 174 8.26 -14.80 -10.80
N HIS A 175 8.57 -15.81 -9.98
CA HIS A 175 8.68 -17.20 -10.42
C HIS A 175 7.33 -17.93 -10.49
N GLY A 176 6.21 -17.28 -10.14
CA GLY A 176 4.90 -17.94 -10.07
C GLY A 176 4.80 -19.02 -8.99
N ASN A 177 5.69 -19.00 -7.98
CA ASN A 177 5.68 -19.96 -6.88
C ASN A 177 4.61 -19.58 -5.85
N TYR A 178 3.36 -19.88 -6.17
CA TYR A 178 2.19 -19.53 -5.37
C TYR A 178 2.22 -20.14 -3.96
N VAL A 179 2.72 -21.37 -3.79
CA VAL A 179 2.84 -22.02 -2.47
C VAL A 179 3.80 -21.24 -1.56
N LEU A 180 4.98 -20.88 -2.06
CA LEU A 180 5.94 -20.09 -1.29
C LEU A 180 5.41 -18.67 -1.06
N PHE A 181 4.77 -18.07 -2.06
CA PHE A 181 4.18 -16.74 -1.97
C PHE A 181 3.17 -16.66 -0.82
N ILE A 182 2.18 -17.56 -0.78
CA ILE A 182 1.16 -17.63 0.29
C ILE A 182 1.81 -17.91 1.65
N ARG A 183 2.81 -18.79 1.72
CA ARG A 183 3.54 -19.07 2.97
C ARG A 183 4.27 -17.84 3.52
N LEU A 184 4.89 -17.04 2.65
CA LEU A 184 5.59 -15.81 3.06
C LEU A 184 4.60 -14.69 3.39
N LEU A 185 3.45 -14.64 2.71
CA LEU A 185 2.38 -13.67 2.96
C LEU A 185 1.95 -13.65 4.43
N HIS A 186 1.75 -14.83 5.04
CA HIS A 186 1.38 -14.97 6.46
C HIS A 186 2.45 -14.52 7.46
N ARG A 187 3.70 -14.29 7.00
CA ARG A 187 4.80 -13.83 7.84
C ARG A 187 4.99 -12.32 7.77
N LEU A 188 4.35 -11.63 6.83
CA LEU A 188 4.51 -10.20 6.65
C LEU A 188 3.93 -9.43 7.84
N PRO A 189 4.55 -8.30 8.24
CA PRO A 189 3.90 -7.33 9.11
C PRO A 189 2.57 -6.85 8.50
N ARG A 190 1.59 -6.51 9.35
CA ARG A 190 0.22 -6.17 8.90
C ARG A 190 0.16 -5.12 7.79
N LEU A 191 0.87 -4.00 7.91
CA LEU A 191 0.87 -2.98 6.85
C LEU A 191 1.54 -3.47 5.56
N SER A 192 2.56 -4.32 5.65
CA SER A 192 3.18 -4.94 4.47
C SER A 192 2.22 -5.89 3.75
N LEU A 193 1.40 -6.62 4.52
CA LEU A 193 0.33 -7.44 3.97
C LEU A 193 -0.69 -6.60 3.18
N PHE A 194 -1.08 -5.44 3.71
CA PHE A 194 -1.99 -4.53 3.02
C PHE A 194 -1.38 -3.93 1.75
N ALA A 195 -0.07 -3.69 1.75
CA ALA A 195 0.67 -3.15 0.60
C ALA A 195 0.70 -4.11 -0.60
N VAL A 196 0.57 -5.43 -0.37
CA VAL A 196 0.67 -6.47 -1.41
C VAL A 196 -0.68 -7.08 -1.80
N VAL A 197 -1.78 -6.64 -1.19
CA VAL A 197 -3.09 -7.31 -1.29
C VAL A 197 -3.60 -7.44 -2.72
N SER A 198 -3.34 -6.46 -3.59
CA SER A 198 -3.72 -6.51 -5.01
C SER A 198 -3.08 -7.71 -5.74
N TYR A 199 -1.83 -8.01 -5.42
CA TYR A 199 -1.08 -9.10 -6.04
C TYR A 199 -1.44 -10.48 -5.49
N VAL A 200 -2.10 -10.56 -4.32
CA VAL A 200 -2.58 -11.82 -3.76
C VAL A 200 -3.65 -12.42 -4.66
N ARG A 201 -4.60 -11.59 -5.13
CA ARG A 201 -5.64 -12.01 -6.06
C ARG A 201 -5.01 -12.50 -7.37
N ASP A 202 -4.10 -11.72 -7.95
CA ASP A 202 -3.42 -12.10 -9.20
C ASP A 202 -2.68 -13.43 -9.07
N MET A 203 -1.99 -13.64 -7.94
CA MET A 203 -1.28 -14.89 -7.68
C MET A 203 -2.25 -16.08 -7.57
N ARG A 204 -3.38 -15.92 -6.89
CA ARG A 204 -4.41 -16.96 -6.77
C ARG A 204 -4.98 -17.35 -8.13
N ILE A 205 -5.24 -16.37 -9.00
CA ILE A 205 -5.71 -16.63 -10.38
C ILE A 205 -4.67 -17.42 -11.16
N ARG A 206 -3.40 -16.98 -11.18
CA ARG A 206 -2.32 -17.71 -11.87
C ARG A 206 -2.12 -19.13 -11.33
N ALA A 207 -2.26 -19.31 -10.02
CA ALA A 207 -2.19 -20.63 -9.40
C ALA A 207 -3.31 -21.55 -9.92
N LEU A 208 -4.55 -21.04 -10.03
CA LEU A 208 -5.66 -21.80 -10.61
C LEU A 208 -5.39 -22.16 -12.08
N ASP A 209 -4.84 -21.25 -12.90
CA ASP A 209 -4.52 -21.55 -14.29
C ASP A 209 -3.49 -22.68 -14.43
N VAL A 210 -2.44 -22.64 -13.60
CA VAL A 210 -1.41 -23.68 -13.53
C VAL A 210 -2.01 -25.02 -13.09
N MET A 211 -2.82 -25.01 -12.03
CA MET A 211 -3.45 -26.23 -11.51
C MET A 211 -4.47 -26.81 -12.48
N ASN A 212 -5.29 -25.97 -13.12
CA ASN A 212 -6.27 -26.40 -14.12
C ASN A 212 -5.60 -27.07 -15.32
N THR A 213 -4.41 -26.60 -15.71
CA THR A 213 -3.61 -27.23 -16.76
C THR A 213 -3.00 -28.55 -16.29
N ALA A 214 -2.41 -28.58 -15.09
CA ALA A 214 -1.73 -29.76 -14.56
C ALA A 214 -2.68 -30.92 -14.20
N TYR A 215 -3.89 -30.61 -13.74
CA TYR A 215 -4.91 -31.58 -13.31
C TYR A 215 -6.08 -31.68 -14.29
N SER A 216 -5.90 -31.27 -15.55
CA SER A 216 -6.96 -31.33 -16.58
C SER A 216 -7.34 -32.78 -16.91
N SER A 217 -8.33 -33.30 -16.21
CA SER A 217 -8.88 -34.63 -16.44
C SER A 217 -10.36 -34.66 -16.06
N GLN A 218 -11.19 -35.23 -16.93
CA GLN A 218 -12.62 -35.40 -16.67
C GLN A 218 -12.93 -36.33 -15.48
N GLN A 219 -11.93 -37.07 -14.99
CA GLN A 219 -12.06 -38.00 -13.86
C GLN A 219 -11.36 -37.49 -12.60
N CYS A 220 -10.67 -36.35 -12.66
CA CYS A 220 -9.92 -35.80 -11.53
C CYS A 220 -10.68 -34.62 -10.92
N MET A 221 -11.03 -34.75 -9.63
CA MET A 221 -11.51 -33.64 -8.83
C MET A 221 -10.43 -33.26 -7.83
N PHE A 222 -10.21 -31.96 -7.65
CA PHE A 222 -9.23 -31.47 -6.67
C PHE A 222 -9.93 -31.19 -5.34
N PRO A 223 -9.47 -31.74 -4.20
CA PRO A 223 -10.09 -31.48 -2.90
C PRO A 223 -10.07 -30.00 -2.54
N ILE A 224 -11.24 -29.44 -2.23
CA ILE A 224 -11.36 -28.00 -1.92
C ILE A 224 -10.57 -27.60 -0.67
N ALA A 225 -10.44 -28.51 0.32
CA ALA A 225 -9.68 -28.26 1.54
C ALA A 225 -8.17 -28.07 1.26
N ASP A 226 -7.62 -28.88 0.37
CA ASP A 226 -6.23 -28.76 -0.07
C ASP A 226 -6.03 -27.47 -0.87
N LEU A 227 -6.99 -27.13 -1.74
CA LEU A 227 -6.93 -25.90 -2.54
C LEU A 227 -7.02 -24.66 -1.67
N ASN A 228 -7.88 -24.69 -0.64
CA ASN A 228 -8.01 -23.64 0.36
C ASN A 228 -6.69 -23.39 1.08
N THR A 229 -6.01 -24.47 1.48
CA THR A 229 -4.70 -24.42 2.14
C THR A 229 -3.62 -23.88 1.20
N ILE A 230 -3.61 -24.33 -0.06
CA ILE A 230 -2.61 -23.92 -1.08
C ILE A 230 -2.75 -22.43 -1.44
N LEU A 231 -3.99 -21.95 -1.61
CA LEU A 231 -4.29 -20.58 -2.03
C LEU A 231 -4.44 -19.61 -0.85
N GLY A 232 -4.44 -20.12 0.38
CA GLY A 232 -4.48 -19.35 1.62
C GLY A 232 -5.77 -18.55 1.76
N PHE A 233 -6.93 -19.16 1.50
CA PHE A 233 -8.25 -18.57 1.75
C PHE A 233 -8.75 -18.92 3.16
N GLU A 234 -9.65 -18.10 3.70
CA GLU A 234 -10.52 -18.50 4.80
C GLU A 234 -11.65 -19.39 4.20
N GLU A 235 -12.04 -20.48 4.86
CA GLU A 235 -12.82 -21.60 4.26
C GLU A 235 -14.11 -21.20 3.50
N SER A 236 -14.72 -20.06 3.85
CA SER A 236 -15.93 -19.55 3.18
C SER A 236 -15.65 -18.82 1.86
N GLU A 237 -14.47 -18.22 1.68
CA GLU A 237 -14.18 -17.34 0.54
C GLU A 237 -13.84 -18.12 -0.75
N ILE A 238 -13.26 -19.32 -0.61
CA ILE A 238 -12.78 -20.08 -1.77
C ILE A 238 -13.92 -20.47 -2.71
N LYS A 239 -15.10 -20.82 -2.20
CA LYS A 239 -16.24 -21.23 -3.04
C LYS A 239 -16.74 -20.08 -3.92
N GLU A 240 -16.88 -18.90 -3.35
CA GLU A 240 -17.26 -17.68 -4.07
C GLU A 240 -16.21 -17.31 -5.12
N PHE A 241 -14.93 -17.43 -4.75
CA PHE A 241 -13.82 -17.19 -5.65
C PHE A 241 -13.83 -18.17 -6.84
N LEU A 242 -14.00 -19.47 -6.61
CA LEU A 242 -14.07 -20.47 -7.67
C LEU A 242 -15.28 -20.26 -8.59
N ALA A 243 -16.45 -19.98 -8.01
CA ALA A 243 -17.66 -19.69 -8.77
C ALA A 243 -17.49 -18.45 -9.68
N ALA A 244 -16.84 -17.40 -9.18
CA ALA A 244 -16.52 -16.20 -9.96
C ALA A 244 -15.57 -16.46 -11.14
N HIS A 245 -14.82 -17.58 -11.11
CA HIS A 245 -13.94 -18.02 -12.21
C HIS A 245 -14.53 -19.20 -13.01
N GLY A 246 -15.81 -19.52 -12.82
CA GLY A 246 -16.50 -20.56 -13.59
C GLY A 246 -16.10 -21.99 -13.25
N LEU A 247 -15.47 -22.22 -12.09
CA LEU A 247 -15.05 -23.55 -11.64
C LEU A 247 -16.17 -24.17 -10.77
N PRO A 248 -16.80 -25.28 -11.21
CA PRO A 248 -17.87 -25.91 -10.46
C PRO A 248 -17.33 -26.58 -9.19
N VAL A 249 -18.05 -26.42 -8.08
CA VAL A 249 -17.77 -27.09 -6.80
C VAL A 249 -18.85 -28.12 -6.56
N THR A 250 -18.50 -29.40 -6.52
CA THR A 250 -19.41 -30.50 -6.19
C THR A 250 -19.41 -30.76 -4.68
N SER A 251 -20.59 -31.12 -4.16
CA SER A 251 -20.84 -31.44 -2.74
C SER A 251 -20.08 -32.66 -2.25
#